data_AF-A0A8S1DWL8-F1
#
_entry.id   AF-A0A8S1DWL8-F1
#
_cell.length_a   1.000
_cell.length_b   1.000
_cell.length_c   1.000
_cell.angle_alpha   90.00
_cell.angle_beta   90.00
_cell.angle_gamma   90.00
#
_symmetry.space_group_name_H-M   'P 1'
#
loop_
_entity.id
_entity.type
_entity.pdbx_description
1 polymer ?
#
loop_
_entity_poly.entity_id
_entity_poly.type
_entity_poly.pdbx_seq_one_letter_code
_entity_poly.pdbx_strand_id
1 'polypeptide(L)'
;MQRQTQDVDGHSPSAVLYQGLDKLGRFLAFDRQVLRFFAVWQDPMDPMHEKRYFKVLFYLADGTMEIQPEYKVNDGHYKYPNLLARQLLPRGGLLPGKADLPSFRDMDCYVAEDLQVGSEIEVLGRRLRLFDCDGFTRDYYAARLGIVQPPSVPTESPAPAPLVQPLPPHNGFGSPEDSLRSCLHLVPRRPCPSHPGPDDRPLRYLVRLNSERPHDLARRFVLSYQTRFGFCTITELGRRNSGREGGRFFGPRLIEKPDSDPMQPQPEYYGPADFAIGSTVVAAGCHFIVVGADLYVYKYVSERKGDFQEELIENLADYMRKEGLLRRDSE
;
A
#
# COMPACT_ATOMS: atom_id res chain seq x y z
N MET A 1 -44.57 16.76 28.70
CA MET A 1 -44.33 15.32 28.39
C MET A 1 -43.20 14.85 29.30
N GLN A 2 -43.57 14.33 30.47
CA GLN A 2 -42.65 13.88 31.51
C GLN A 2 -41.90 12.63 31.02
N ARG A 3 -40.57 12.65 31.05
CA ARG A 3 -39.76 11.43 30.89
C ARG A 3 -39.74 10.73 32.23
N GLN A 4 -40.42 9.59 32.32
CA GLN A 4 -40.31 8.64 33.41
C GLN A 4 -38.85 8.17 33.52
N THR A 5 -38.18 8.54 34.59
CA THR A 5 -37.03 7.83 35.13
C THR A 5 -37.55 6.52 35.73
N GLN A 6 -37.27 5.41 35.08
CA GLN A 6 -37.42 4.09 35.68
C GLN A 6 -36.22 3.87 36.59
N ASP A 7 -36.46 3.89 37.91
CA ASP A 7 -35.55 3.33 38.89
C ASP A 7 -35.46 1.81 38.64
N VAL A 8 -34.28 1.35 38.21
CA VAL A 8 -33.97 -0.07 38.08
C VAL A 8 -33.32 -0.49 39.40
N ASP A 9 -33.96 -1.40 40.12
CA ASP A 9 -33.49 -1.97 41.39
C ASP A 9 -32.00 -2.32 41.34
N GLY A 10 -31.21 -1.61 42.13
CA GLY A 10 -29.74 -1.66 42.16
C GLY A 10 -29.18 -2.90 42.86
N HIS A 11 -29.45 -4.09 42.34
CA HIS A 11 -28.69 -5.28 42.67
C HIS A 11 -27.68 -5.56 41.55
N SER A 12 -26.40 -5.41 41.85
CA SER A 12 -25.32 -5.75 40.92
C SER A 12 -25.47 -7.24 40.47
N PRO A 13 -25.46 -7.55 39.17
CA PRO A 13 -25.62 -8.92 38.66
C PRO A 13 -24.58 -9.92 39.19
N SER A 14 -23.37 -9.45 39.48
CA SER A 14 -22.32 -10.24 40.15
C SER A 14 -22.66 -10.52 41.61
N ALA A 15 -23.27 -9.59 42.35
CA ALA A 15 -23.78 -9.87 43.69
C ALA A 15 -24.82 -10.99 43.66
N VAL A 16 -25.64 -11.09 42.61
CA VAL A 16 -26.60 -12.19 42.40
C VAL A 16 -25.89 -13.52 42.07
N LEU A 17 -24.81 -13.51 41.28
CA LEU A 17 -24.01 -14.72 41.00
C LEU A 17 -23.30 -15.29 42.24
N TYR A 18 -23.02 -14.43 43.22
CA TYR A 18 -22.34 -14.79 44.46
C TYR A 18 -23.28 -14.97 45.67
N GLN A 19 -24.61 -14.83 45.47
CA GLN A 19 -25.62 -15.03 46.51
C GLN A 19 -25.66 -16.50 46.95
N GLY A 20 -25.54 -16.74 48.26
CA GLY A 20 -25.65 -18.07 48.86
C GLY A 20 -24.39 -18.95 48.77
N LEU A 21 -23.30 -18.47 48.16
CA LEU A 21 -22.04 -19.20 48.09
C LEU A 21 -21.06 -18.73 49.16
N ASP A 22 -20.75 -19.64 50.10
CA ASP A 22 -19.64 -19.48 51.04
C ASP A 22 -18.30 -19.30 50.31
N LYS A 23 -17.27 -18.80 51.02
CA LYS A 23 -15.93 -18.60 50.46
C LYS A 23 -15.39 -19.84 49.73
N LEU A 24 -15.63 -21.03 50.31
CA LEU A 24 -15.28 -22.31 49.70
C LEU A 24 -16.12 -22.61 48.45
N GLY A 25 -17.41 -22.29 48.47
CA GLY A 25 -18.31 -22.47 47.32
C GLY A 25 -17.88 -21.64 46.12
N ARG A 26 -17.47 -20.38 46.34
CA ARG A 26 -16.92 -19.51 45.28
C ARG A 26 -15.62 -20.06 44.72
N PHE A 27 -14.72 -20.51 45.60
CA PHE A 27 -13.47 -21.13 45.17
C PHE A 27 -13.73 -22.35 44.29
N LEU A 28 -14.63 -23.25 44.69
CA LEU A 28 -14.93 -24.47 43.91
C LEU A 28 -15.64 -24.18 42.58
N ALA A 29 -16.55 -23.20 42.54
CA ALA A 29 -17.33 -22.88 41.34
C ALA A 29 -16.50 -22.14 40.27
N PHE A 30 -15.54 -21.34 40.69
CA PHE A 30 -14.73 -20.48 39.83
C PHE A 30 -13.24 -20.85 39.84
N ASP A 31 -12.91 -22.06 40.29
CA ASP A 31 -11.52 -22.52 40.35
C ASP A 31 -10.86 -22.38 38.97
N ARG A 32 -9.65 -21.81 38.96
CA ARG A 32 -8.83 -21.54 37.75
C ARG A 32 -9.47 -20.62 36.70
N GLN A 33 -10.63 -20.02 36.95
CA GLN A 33 -11.22 -19.06 36.04
C GLN A 33 -10.67 -17.66 36.34
N VAL A 34 -9.93 -17.11 35.38
CA VAL A 34 -9.29 -15.80 35.49
C VAL A 34 -9.73 -14.94 34.31
N LEU A 35 -10.19 -13.73 34.62
CA LEU A 35 -10.48 -12.75 33.59
C LEU A 35 -9.22 -11.96 33.27
N ARG A 36 -8.80 -12.01 32.01
CA ARG A 36 -7.62 -11.32 31.50
C ARG A 36 -8.02 -10.13 30.61
N PHE A 37 -7.49 -8.97 30.97
CA PHE A 37 -7.60 -7.72 30.22
C PHE A 37 -6.23 -7.17 29.85
N PHE A 38 -6.18 -6.42 28.76
CA PHE A 38 -5.00 -5.70 28.32
C PHE A 38 -5.21 -4.20 28.53
N ALA A 39 -4.25 -3.58 29.21
CA ALA A 39 -4.31 -2.19 29.61
C ALA A 39 -3.09 -1.42 29.08
N VAL A 40 -3.29 -0.14 28.83
CA VAL A 40 -2.24 0.81 28.51
C VAL A 40 -2.22 1.91 29.56
N TRP A 41 -1.02 2.26 30.02
CA TRP A 41 -0.77 3.43 30.83
C TRP A 41 0.02 4.44 30.02
N GLN A 42 -0.43 5.69 30.04
CA GLN A 42 0.30 6.85 29.53
C GLN A 42 0.61 7.73 30.74
N ASP A 43 1.90 7.96 31.00
CA ASP A 43 2.31 8.84 32.08
C ASP A 43 2.10 10.30 31.63
N PRO A 44 1.22 11.07 32.30
CA PRO A 44 0.98 12.47 31.93
C PRO A 44 2.20 13.37 32.19
N MET A 45 3.16 12.92 33.00
CA MET A 45 4.36 13.67 33.33
C MET A 45 5.56 13.28 32.45
N ASP A 46 5.44 12.22 31.66
CA ASP A 46 6.52 11.80 30.76
C ASP A 46 6.51 12.66 29.49
N PRO A 47 7.55 13.48 29.23
CA PRO A 47 7.63 14.30 28.03
C PRO A 47 7.61 13.46 26.74
N MET A 48 8.04 12.20 26.79
CA MET A 48 8.06 11.30 25.63
C MET A 48 6.68 10.68 25.34
N HIS A 49 5.71 10.83 26.25
CA HIS A 49 4.38 10.21 26.17
C HIS A 49 4.47 8.70 25.90
N GLU A 50 5.41 8.02 26.56
CA GLU A 50 5.61 6.59 26.39
C GLU A 50 4.37 5.79 26.83
N LYS A 51 3.89 4.89 25.96
CA LYS A 51 2.79 3.98 26.27
C LYS A 51 3.36 2.70 26.87
N ARG A 52 3.00 2.39 28.11
CA ARG A 52 3.36 1.14 28.78
C ARG A 52 2.19 0.19 28.81
N TYR A 53 2.42 -1.07 28.45
CA TYR A 53 1.39 -2.09 28.34
C TYR A 53 1.39 -2.98 29.58
N PHE A 54 0.19 -3.37 30.03
CA PHE A 54 -0.02 -4.20 31.21
C PHE A 54 -1.10 -5.25 30.94
N LYS A 55 -0.96 -6.40 31.59
CA LYS A 55 -1.98 -7.44 31.71
C LYS A 55 -2.64 -7.32 33.07
N VAL A 56 -3.95 -7.17 33.08
CA VAL A 56 -4.76 -7.12 34.30
C VAL A 56 -5.48 -8.47 34.41
N LEU A 57 -5.20 -9.19 35.49
CA LEU A 57 -5.75 -10.50 35.80
C LEU A 57 -6.71 -10.37 36.98
N PHE A 58 -7.97 -10.72 36.78
CA PHE A 58 -9.01 -10.72 37.81
C PHE A 58 -9.44 -12.16 38.12
N TYR A 59 -9.24 -12.58 39.36
CA TYR A 59 -9.50 -13.94 39.82
C TYR A 59 -10.93 -14.07 40.35
N LEU A 60 -11.80 -14.80 39.64
CA LEU A 60 -13.21 -14.92 39.97
C LEU A 60 -13.49 -15.65 41.29
N ALA A 61 -12.57 -16.53 41.71
CA ALA A 61 -12.68 -17.30 42.97
C ALA A 61 -12.69 -16.40 44.22
N ASP A 62 -11.84 -15.37 44.23
CA ASP A 62 -11.58 -14.54 45.42
C ASP A 62 -11.83 -13.05 45.20
N GLY A 63 -12.15 -12.61 43.97
CA GLY A 63 -12.31 -11.20 43.60
C GLY A 63 -11.00 -10.39 43.64
N THR A 64 -9.86 -11.06 43.62
CA THR A 64 -8.53 -10.42 43.70
C THR A 64 -8.01 -10.06 42.32
N MET A 65 -7.16 -9.03 42.26
CA MET A 65 -6.53 -8.53 41.03
C MET A 65 -5.02 -8.64 41.11
N GLU A 66 -4.41 -8.96 39.98
CA GLU A 66 -2.96 -8.96 39.76
C GLU A 66 -2.66 -8.21 38.47
N ILE A 67 -1.62 -7.38 38.48
CA ILE A 67 -1.24 -6.58 37.31
C ILE A 67 0.21 -6.82 36.96
N GLN A 68 0.45 -7.25 35.73
CA GLN A 68 1.77 -7.62 35.21
C GLN A 68 2.13 -6.71 34.04
N PRO A 69 3.33 -6.12 34.00
CA PRO A 69 3.81 -5.41 32.82
C PRO A 69 3.99 -6.36 31.63
N GLU A 70 3.74 -5.86 30.43
CA GLU A 70 4.04 -6.53 29.17
C GLU A 70 5.19 -5.81 28.47
N TYR A 71 6.31 -6.53 28.30
CA TYR A 71 7.54 -6.01 27.72
C TYR A 71 7.60 -6.30 26.22
N LYS A 72 8.02 -5.31 25.44
CA LYS A 72 8.33 -5.48 24.02
C LYS A 72 9.82 -5.82 23.87
N VAL A 73 10.19 -6.48 22.78
CA VAL A 73 11.60 -6.76 22.49
C VAL A 73 12.33 -5.43 22.32
N ASN A 74 13.48 -5.27 22.97
CA ASN A 74 14.30 -4.05 22.97
C ASN A 74 13.58 -2.79 23.49
N ASP A 75 12.67 -2.92 24.45
CA ASP A 75 11.97 -1.78 25.06
C ASP A 75 12.83 -0.95 26.04
N GLY A 76 14.00 -1.46 26.43
CA GLY A 76 14.93 -0.75 27.33
C GLY A 76 14.49 -0.70 28.79
N HIS A 77 13.38 -1.34 29.16
CA HIS A 77 12.88 -1.38 30.54
C HIS A 77 13.45 -2.56 31.32
N TYR A 78 13.68 -2.34 32.61
CA TYR A 78 14.00 -3.44 33.52
C TYR A 78 12.77 -4.33 33.72
N LYS A 79 12.97 -5.64 33.59
CA LYS A 79 11.90 -6.64 33.71
C LYS A 79 11.62 -6.95 35.18
N TYR A 80 10.47 -6.49 35.67
CA TYR A 80 9.90 -6.85 36.96
C TYR A 80 8.63 -7.69 36.73
N PRO A 81 8.32 -8.65 37.61
CA PRO A 81 7.25 -9.61 37.35
C PRO A 81 5.86 -8.97 37.42
N ASN A 82 5.60 -8.16 38.45
CA ASN A 82 4.27 -7.61 38.73
C ASN A 82 4.37 -6.12 39.08
N LEU A 83 3.44 -5.32 38.56
CA LEU A 83 3.18 -3.96 39.04
C LEU A 83 2.37 -4.00 40.35
N LEU A 84 1.40 -4.91 40.42
CA LEU A 84 0.56 -5.14 41.59
C LEU A 84 0.51 -6.65 41.85
N ALA A 85 0.97 -7.07 43.03
CA ALA A 85 0.80 -8.45 43.48
C ALA A 85 -0.69 -8.78 43.71
N ARG A 86 -1.05 -10.06 43.62
CA ARG A 86 -2.44 -10.52 43.77
C ARG A 86 -3.06 -10.09 45.09
N GLN A 87 -4.01 -9.15 45.05
CA GLN A 87 -4.72 -8.64 46.22
C GLN A 87 -6.06 -8.00 45.84
N LEU A 88 -6.89 -7.66 46.84
CA LEU A 88 -8.09 -6.86 46.59
C LEU A 88 -7.68 -5.43 46.25
N LEU A 89 -8.25 -4.88 45.17
CA LEU A 89 -7.98 -3.52 44.75
C LEU A 89 -9.15 -2.62 45.17
N PRO A 90 -8.96 -1.71 46.13
CA PRO A 90 -9.97 -0.71 46.49
C PRO A 90 -10.14 0.33 45.37
N ARG A 91 -11.37 0.80 45.18
CA ARG A 91 -11.68 1.96 44.32
C ARG A 91 -10.95 3.19 44.87
N GLY A 92 -10.29 3.94 43.99
CA GLY A 92 -9.37 5.02 44.37
C GLY A 92 -7.90 4.60 44.48
N GLY A 93 -7.58 3.32 44.28
CA GLY A 93 -6.22 2.85 44.00
C GLY A 93 -5.22 2.93 45.15
N LEU A 94 -5.61 3.40 46.34
CA LEU A 94 -4.75 3.46 47.54
C LEU A 94 -4.87 2.16 48.33
N LEU A 95 -3.75 1.45 48.50
CA LEU A 95 -3.71 0.27 49.37
C LEU A 95 -3.72 0.70 50.84
N PRO A 96 -4.46 0.01 51.72
CA PRO A 96 -4.45 0.26 53.15
C PRO A 96 -3.09 -0.18 53.71
N GLY A 97 -2.23 0.80 53.98
CA GLY A 97 -0.86 0.60 54.46
C GLY A 97 -0.14 1.87 54.94
N LYS A 98 -0.72 3.05 54.67
CA LYS A 98 -0.39 4.30 55.37
C LYS A 98 -1.59 4.65 56.25
N ALA A 99 -1.31 5.10 57.47
CA ALA A 99 -2.22 5.29 58.60
C ALA A 99 -3.67 5.72 58.26
N ASP A 100 -4.61 5.20 59.06
CA ASP A 100 -6.05 5.53 59.12
C ASP A 100 -6.98 5.02 58.01
N LEU A 101 -6.52 4.12 57.13
CA LEU A 101 -7.40 3.49 56.14
C LEU A 101 -8.17 2.29 56.71
N PRO A 102 -9.49 2.17 56.43
CA PRO A 102 -10.31 1.05 56.89
C PRO A 102 -9.83 -0.29 56.31
N SER A 103 -10.20 -1.38 56.99
CA SER A 103 -9.86 -2.75 56.56
C SER A 103 -10.42 -3.02 55.16
N PHE A 104 -9.78 -3.89 54.38
CA PHE A 104 -10.21 -4.28 53.01
C PHE A 104 -11.67 -4.76 52.92
N ARG A 105 -12.30 -5.15 54.04
CA ARG A 105 -13.71 -5.59 54.10
C ARG A 105 -14.71 -4.44 54.08
N ASP A 106 -14.27 -3.23 54.43
CA ASP A 106 -15.12 -2.03 54.54
C ASP A 106 -14.87 -1.05 53.38
N MET A 107 -13.95 -1.37 52.46
CA MET A 107 -13.68 -0.58 51.25
C MET A 107 -14.37 -1.15 50.02
N ASP A 108 -14.96 -0.25 49.23
CA ASP A 108 -15.50 -0.55 47.91
C ASP A 108 -14.37 -1.03 46.99
N CYS A 109 -14.28 -2.33 46.74
CA CYS A 109 -13.30 -2.91 45.84
C CYS A 109 -13.82 -2.97 44.39
N TYR A 110 -12.91 -3.05 43.42
CA TYR A 110 -13.29 -3.30 42.02
C TYR A 110 -13.94 -4.67 41.88
N VAL A 111 -15.05 -4.71 41.16
CA VAL A 111 -15.78 -5.92 40.81
C VAL A 111 -15.63 -6.18 39.31
N ALA A 112 -15.89 -7.40 38.86
CA ALA A 112 -15.85 -7.74 37.43
C ALA A 112 -16.70 -6.77 36.58
N GLU A 113 -17.86 -6.32 37.05
CA GLU A 113 -18.72 -5.38 36.30
C GLU A 113 -18.07 -4.04 35.96
N ASP A 114 -17.16 -3.57 36.82
CA ASP A 114 -16.48 -2.29 36.63
C ASP A 114 -15.40 -2.37 35.54
N LEU A 115 -15.00 -3.58 35.14
CA LEU A 115 -13.95 -3.85 34.17
C LEU A 115 -14.55 -4.02 32.78
N GLN A 116 -14.54 -2.94 31.99
CA GLN A 116 -15.00 -2.95 30.60
C GLN A 116 -13.92 -2.41 29.66
N VAL A 117 -13.88 -2.93 28.44
CA VAL A 117 -12.97 -2.42 27.39
C VAL A 117 -13.34 -0.96 27.08
N GLY A 118 -12.36 -0.06 27.18
CA GLY A 118 -12.52 1.38 27.02
C GLY A 118 -12.52 2.15 28.34
N SER A 119 -12.81 1.50 29.47
CA SER A 119 -12.81 2.11 30.80
C SER A 119 -11.40 2.30 31.37
N GLU A 120 -11.27 3.23 32.32
CA GLU A 120 -10.03 3.50 33.05
C GLU A 120 -10.12 2.97 34.48
N ILE A 121 -9.07 2.28 34.93
CA ILE A 121 -8.93 1.78 36.30
C ILE A 121 -7.79 2.52 37.00
N GLU A 122 -7.99 2.86 38.26
CA GLU A 122 -6.97 3.50 39.08
C GLU A 122 -6.26 2.48 39.98
N VAL A 123 -4.93 2.38 39.81
CA VAL A 123 -4.07 1.44 40.53
C VAL A 123 -2.85 2.17 41.06
N LEU A 124 -2.69 2.28 42.38
CA LEU A 124 -1.54 2.93 43.03
C LEU A 124 -1.27 4.35 42.50
N GLY A 125 -2.34 5.12 42.22
CA GLY A 125 -2.26 6.47 41.65
C GLY A 125 -1.98 6.52 40.14
N ARG A 126 -1.97 5.38 39.44
CA ARG A 126 -1.84 5.30 37.97
C ARG A 126 -3.20 4.99 37.35
N ARG A 127 -3.56 5.71 36.28
CA ARG A 127 -4.79 5.46 35.50
C ARG A 127 -4.47 4.57 34.31
N LEU A 128 -4.84 3.30 34.39
CA LEU A 128 -4.65 2.34 33.31
C LEU A 128 -5.93 2.28 32.48
N ARG A 129 -5.83 2.45 31.17
CA ARG A 129 -6.96 2.34 30.25
C ARG A 129 -7.00 0.93 29.66
N LEU A 130 -8.13 0.24 29.83
CA LEU A 130 -8.35 -1.08 29.25
C LEU A 130 -8.64 -0.93 27.76
N PHE A 131 -7.84 -1.56 26.91
CA PHE A 131 -8.00 -1.44 25.44
C PHE A 131 -8.45 -2.75 24.79
N ASP A 132 -8.21 -3.90 25.42
CA ASP A 132 -8.65 -5.20 24.91
C ASP A 132 -8.89 -6.22 26.03
N CYS A 133 -9.57 -7.32 25.71
CA CYS A 133 -9.86 -8.42 26.62
C CYS A 133 -9.81 -9.77 25.89
N ASP A 134 -9.47 -10.81 26.64
CA ASP A 134 -9.29 -12.17 26.13
C ASP A 134 -10.60 -12.81 25.59
N GLY A 135 -10.49 -13.85 24.76
CA GLY A 135 -11.67 -14.55 24.24
C GLY A 135 -12.57 -15.11 25.36
N PHE A 136 -11.95 -15.76 26.35
CA PHE A 136 -12.65 -16.31 27.51
C PHE A 136 -13.41 -15.23 28.31
N THR A 137 -12.85 -14.03 28.45
CA THR A 137 -13.52 -12.97 29.19
C THR A 137 -14.72 -12.45 28.43
N ARG A 138 -14.62 -12.26 27.12
CA ARG A 138 -15.77 -11.88 26.28
C ARG A 138 -16.93 -12.86 26.44
N ASP A 139 -16.64 -14.16 26.40
CA ASP A 139 -17.64 -15.21 26.57
C ASP A 139 -18.24 -15.21 27.99
N TYR A 140 -17.42 -15.04 29.02
CA TYR A 140 -17.87 -14.98 30.41
C TYR A 140 -18.82 -13.80 30.67
N TYR A 141 -18.48 -12.60 30.19
CA TYR A 141 -19.31 -11.41 30.36
C TYR A 141 -20.64 -11.55 29.61
N ALA A 142 -20.62 -12.10 28.40
CA ALA A 142 -21.82 -12.36 27.62
C ALA A 142 -22.73 -13.41 28.29
N ALA A 143 -22.16 -14.51 28.77
CA ALA A 143 -22.92 -15.64 29.31
C ALA A 143 -23.44 -15.41 30.74
N ARG A 144 -22.65 -14.79 31.62
CA ARG A 144 -22.99 -14.69 33.06
C ARG A 144 -23.46 -13.31 33.49
N LEU A 145 -22.91 -12.25 32.91
CA LEU A 145 -23.24 -10.88 33.28
C LEU A 145 -24.22 -10.22 32.31
N GLY A 146 -24.44 -10.83 31.13
CA GLY A 146 -25.27 -10.25 30.06
C GLY A 146 -24.67 -8.98 29.46
N ILE A 147 -23.38 -8.71 29.69
CA ILE A 147 -22.67 -7.51 29.24
C ILE A 147 -21.82 -7.90 28.02
N VAL A 148 -22.05 -7.26 26.88
CA VAL A 148 -21.20 -7.46 25.70
C VAL A 148 -20.01 -6.50 25.80
N GLN A 149 -18.80 -7.06 25.91
CA GLN A 149 -17.58 -6.26 25.96
C GLN A 149 -17.33 -5.54 24.62
N PRO A 150 -17.04 -4.23 24.60
CA PRO A 150 -16.71 -3.49 23.40
C PRO A 150 -15.53 -4.09 22.60
N PRO A 151 -15.43 -3.83 21.29
CA PRO A 151 -14.29 -4.27 20.49
C PRO A 151 -12.99 -3.61 20.95
N SER A 152 -11.85 -4.22 20.60
CA SER A 152 -10.53 -3.71 20.96
C SER A 152 -10.32 -2.28 20.44
N VAL A 153 -9.88 -1.38 21.32
CA VAL A 153 -9.58 0.01 20.95
C VAL A 153 -8.13 0.08 20.44
N PRO A 154 -7.89 0.58 19.22
CA PRO A 154 -6.53 0.75 18.70
C PRO A 154 -5.73 1.70 19.60
N THR A 155 -4.64 1.19 20.19
CA THR A 155 -3.76 2.00 21.04
C THR A 155 -2.64 2.68 20.25
N GLU A 156 -2.29 2.16 19.08
CA GLU A 156 -1.21 2.67 18.23
C GLU A 156 -1.78 3.56 17.11
N SER A 157 -1.21 4.76 16.97
CA SER A 157 -1.43 5.56 15.77
C SER A 157 -0.72 4.87 14.59
N PRO A 158 -1.30 4.81 13.39
CA PRO A 158 -0.63 4.24 12.24
C PRO A 158 0.70 4.95 12.03
N ALA A 159 1.77 4.18 11.83
CA ALA A 159 3.08 4.75 11.53
C ALA A 159 2.96 5.65 10.29
N PRO A 160 3.60 6.83 10.28
CA PRO A 160 3.61 7.67 9.09
C PRO A 160 4.24 6.87 7.95
N ALA A 161 3.61 6.94 6.77
CA ALA A 161 4.17 6.31 5.58
C ALA A 161 5.61 6.84 5.36
N PRO A 162 6.56 5.97 5.01
CA PRO A 162 7.92 6.41 4.72
C PRO A 162 7.88 7.45 3.60
N LEU A 163 8.59 8.57 3.81
CA LEU A 163 8.72 9.61 2.79
C LEU A 163 9.50 9.04 1.61
N VAL A 164 8.83 8.79 0.49
CA VAL A 164 9.48 8.42 -0.76
C VAL A 164 9.96 9.69 -1.43
N GLN A 165 11.28 9.90 -1.47
CA GLN A 165 11.84 11.04 -2.21
C GLN A 165 11.66 10.80 -3.71
N PRO A 166 11.05 11.75 -4.46
CA PRO A 166 10.93 11.62 -5.90
C PRO A 166 12.32 11.63 -6.54
N LEU A 167 12.46 10.92 -7.67
CA LEU A 167 13.68 10.99 -8.46
C LEU A 167 13.87 12.44 -8.96
N PRO A 168 15.09 12.99 -8.90
CA PRO A 168 15.35 14.30 -9.45
C PRO A 168 15.12 14.30 -10.97
N PRO A 169 14.72 15.44 -11.54
CA PRO A 169 14.58 15.57 -12.99
C PRO A 169 15.92 15.38 -13.70
N HIS A 170 15.88 14.96 -14.96
CA HIS A 170 17.08 14.79 -15.78
C HIS A 170 17.83 16.12 -15.95
N ASN A 171 19.15 16.08 -15.87
CA ASN A 171 20.02 17.26 -15.90
C ASN A 171 20.42 17.72 -17.31
N GLY A 172 19.89 17.10 -18.37
CA GLY A 172 20.19 17.43 -19.77
C GLY A 172 21.52 16.88 -20.29
N PHE A 173 22.32 16.21 -19.45
CA PHE A 173 23.57 15.57 -19.85
C PHE A 173 23.39 14.05 -19.93
N GLY A 174 24.04 13.43 -20.93
CA GLY A 174 23.97 11.99 -21.13
C GLY A 174 22.57 11.49 -21.51
N SER A 175 22.34 10.19 -21.39
CA SER A 175 21.01 9.60 -21.56
C SER A 175 20.24 9.63 -20.23
N PRO A 176 18.91 9.70 -20.25
CA PRO A 176 18.11 9.70 -19.02
C PRO A 176 18.33 8.42 -18.21
N GLU A 177 18.56 7.28 -18.86
CA GLU A 177 18.85 6.00 -18.20
C GLU A 177 20.20 6.04 -17.46
N ASP A 178 21.20 6.72 -18.01
CA ASP A 178 22.52 6.84 -17.40
C ASP A 178 22.49 7.76 -16.18
N SER A 179 21.84 8.93 -16.30
CA SER A 179 21.64 9.84 -15.18
C SER A 179 20.83 9.20 -14.05
N LEU A 180 19.80 8.41 -14.37
CA LEU A 180 19.02 7.68 -13.39
C LEU A 180 19.85 6.65 -12.62
N ARG A 181 20.82 5.99 -13.28
CA ARG A 181 21.74 5.06 -12.59
C ARG A 181 22.63 5.77 -11.59
N SER A 182 23.02 7.02 -11.87
CA SER A 182 23.75 7.87 -10.92
C SER A 182 22.91 8.19 -9.68
N CYS A 183 21.61 8.41 -9.85
CA CYS A 183 20.70 8.66 -8.72
C CYS A 183 20.42 7.40 -7.88
N LEU A 184 20.37 6.22 -8.52
CA LEU A 184 20.07 4.96 -7.84
C LEU A 184 21.27 4.33 -7.13
N HIS A 185 22.49 4.58 -7.60
CA HIS A 185 23.68 3.91 -7.12
C HIS A 185 24.83 4.89 -6.92
N LEU A 186 25.50 4.80 -5.76
CA LEU A 186 26.70 5.59 -5.46
C LEU A 186 27.82 5.38 -6.50
N VAL A 187 27.97 4.15 -6.99
CA VAL A 187 28.86 3.82 -8.11
C VAL A 187 27.97 3.47 -9.30
N PRO A 188 27.86 4.35 -10.31
CA PRO A 188 26.99 4.13 -11.44
C PRO A 188 27.48 2.92 -12.24
N ARG A 189 26.53 2.05 -12.60
CA ARG A 189 26.78 0.91 -13.47
C ARG A 189 26.32 1.27 -14.87
N ARG A 190 27.15 0.94 -15.86
CA ARG A 190 26.76 1.09 -17.27
C ARG A 190 25.44 0.35 -17.50
N PRO A 191 24.44 0.96 -18.15
CA PRO A 191 23.22 0.25 -18.51
C PRO A 191 23.59 -0.94 -19.41
N CYS A 192 23.18 -2.14 -19.01
CA CYS A 192 23.38 -3.33 -19.82
C CYS A 192 22.33 -3.34 -20.94
N PRO A 193 22.72 -3.36 -22.23
CA PRO A 193 21.77 -3.59 -23.30
C PRO A 193 21.12 -4.96 -23.12
N SER A 194 19.81 -5.06 -23.36
CA SER A 194 19.08 -6.34 -23.36
C SER A 194 19.79 -7.35 -24.25
N HIS A 195 19.89 -8.62 -23.82
CA HIS A 195 20.51 -9.68 -24.62
C HIS A 195 19.74 -9.87 -25.95
N PRO A 196 20.42 -10.18 -27.09
CA PRO A 196 19.72 -10.40 -28.35
C PRO A 196 18.77 -11.61 -28.22
N GLY A 197 17.48 -11.37 -28.49
CA GLY A 197 16.52 -12.44 -28.72
C GLY A 197 16.67 -13.05 -30.12
N PRO A 198 16.07 -14.23 -30.38
CA PRO A 198 16.30 -15.00 -31.60
C PRO A 198 15.75 -14.38 -32.91
N ASP A 199 14.90 -13.34 -32.87
CA ASP A 199 14.36 -12.66 -34.07
C ASP A 199 14.30 -11.13 -33.86
N ASP A 200 15.45 -10.43 -34.00
CA ASP A 200 15.51 -8.95 -33.97
C ASP A 200 15.38 -8.36 -35.39
N ARG A 201 14.28 -8.70 -36.08
CA ARG A 201 13.99 -8.12 -37.41
C ARG A 201 13.35 -6.75 -37.24
N PRO A 202 13.82 -5.70 -37.93
CA PRO A 202 13.25 -4.37 -37.81
C PRO A 202 11.86 -4.30 -38.44
N LEU A 203 10.94 -3.63 -37.76
CA LEU A 203 9.61 -3.31 -38.27
C LEU A 203 9.74 -2.14 -39.25
N ARG A 204 9.27 -2.31 -40.48
CA ARG A 204 9.41 -1.31 -41.55
C ARG A 204 8.06 -0.71 -41.91
N TYR A 205 8.03 0.61 -41.95
CA TYR A 205 6.87 1.42 -42.29
C TYR A 205 7.21 2.34 -43.44
N LEU A 206 6.27 2.52 -44.37
CA LEU A 206 6.37 3.50 -45.43
C LEU A 206 5.80 4.82 -44.94
N VAL A 207 6.63 5.86 -44.93
CA VAL A 207 6.26 7.18 -44.43
C VAL A 207 6.52 8.25 -45.49
N ARG A 208 5.73 9.33 -45.44
CA ARG A 208 5.92 10.51 -46.31
C ARG A 208 6.10 11.76 -45.46
N LEU A 209 6.83 12.73 -45.96
CA LEU A 209 7.02 14.00 -45.26
C LEU A 209 5.75 14.86 -45.41
N ASN A 210 5.27 15.44 -44.32
CA ASN A 210 4.21 16.45 -44.31
C ASN A 210 4.88 17.84 -44.39
N SER A 211 5.00 18.38 -45.60
CA SER A 211 5.63 19.68 -45.87
C SER A 211 4.77 20.46 -46.86
N GLU A 212 4.77 21.79 -46.76
CA GLU A 212 4.07 22.68 -47.70
C GLU A 212 4.70 22.65 -49.10
N ARG A 213 5.95 22.20 -49.20
CA ARG A 213 6.67 22.14 -50.48
C ARG A 213 6.24 20.91 -51.29
N PRO A 214 5.73 21.07 -52.52
CA PRO A 214 5.27 19.95 -53.34
C PRO A 214 6.39 18.95 -53.68
N HIS A 215 7.63 19.44 -53.80
CA HIS A 215 8.80 18.59 -54.03
C HIS A 215 9.12 17.67 -52.84
N ASP A 216 8.69 18.01 -51.63
CA ASP A 216 8.92 17.22 -50.43
C ASP A 216 7.79 16.21 -50.19
N LEU A 217 6.56 16.56 -50.58
CA LEU A 217 5.40 15.65 -50.55
C LEU A 217 5.58 14.41 -51.45
N ALA A 218 6.33 14.55 -52.55
CA ALA A 218 6.60 13.45 -53.47
C ALA A 218 7.68 12.47 -52.96
N ARG A 219 8.39 12.80 -51.87
CA ARG A 219 9.46 11.97 -51.31
C ARG A 219 8.87 10.86 -50.45
N ARG A 220 9.39 9.64 -50.64
CA ARG A 220 8.99 8.46 -49.86
C ARG A 220 10.15 8.05 -48.98
N PHE A 221 9.84 7.71 -47.75
CA PHE A 221 10.81 7.27 -46.76
C PHE A 221 10.37 5.93 -46.18
N VAL A 222 11.35 5.18 -45.68
CA VAL A 222 11.12 3.96 -44.90
C VAL A 222 11.59 4.24 -43.48
N LEU A 223 10.65 4.17 -42.53
CA LEU A 223 10.92 4.16 -41.10
C LEU A 223 11.17 2.71 -40.67
N SER A 224 12.37 2.41 -40.19
CA SER A 224 12.74 1.11 -39.63
C SER A 224 12.85 1.22 -38.11
N TYR A 225 12.02 0.48 -37.38
CA TYR A 225 12.01 0.40 -35.93
C TYR A 225 12.67 -0.90 -35.46
N GLN A 226 13.70 -0.80 -34.64
CA GLN A 226 14.38 -1.97 -34.06
C GLN A 226 13.73 -2.36 -32.73
N THR A 227 13.11 -3.54 -32.69
CA THR A 227 12.37 -4.04 -31.52
C THR A 227 13.20 -4.19 -30.26
N ARG A 228 14.51 -4.45 -30.38
CA ARG A 228 15.39 -4.64 -29.23
C ARG A 228 15.66 -3.39 -28.40
N PHE A 229 15.91 -2.27 -29.09
CA PHE A 229 16.38 -1.03 -28.47
C PHE A 229 15.40 0.12 -28.62
N GLY A 230 14.37 -0.02 -29.46
CA GLY A 230 13.46 1.06 -29.82
C GLY A 230 14.07 2.09 -30.80
N PHE A 231 15.26 1.81 -31.36
CA PHE A 231 15.87 2.74 -32.30
C PHE A 231 15.08 2.85 -33.60
N CYS A 232 14.80 4.08 -33.99
CA CYS A 232 14.15 4.42 -35.25
C CYS A 232 15.21 4.90 -36.24
N THR A 233 15.16 4.40 -37.47
CA THR A 233 16.00 4.87 -38.58
C THR A 233 15.08 5.28 -39.74
N ILE A 234 15.32 6.44 -40.35
CA ILE A 234 14.53 6.91 -41.51
C ILE A 234 15.46 6.95 -42.72
N THR A 235 15.08 6.23 -43.76
CA THR A 235 15.85 6.15 -45.01
C THR A 235 14.98 6.60 -46.18
N GLU A 236 15.49 7.52 -46.99
CA GLU A 236 14.83 8.02 -48.19
C GLU A 236 14.97 7.04 -49.34
N LEU A 237 13.83 6.73 -49.98
CA LEU A 237 13.79 5.94 -51.20
C LEU A 237 14.12 6.84 -52.39
N GLY A 238 15.25 6.56 -53.05
CA GLY A 238 15.67 7.29 -54.24
C GLY A 238 14.72 7.04 -55.42
N ARG A 239 14.29 8.11 -56.08
CA ARG A 239 13.50 8.03 -57.32
C ARG A 239 14.36 8.47 -58.51
N ARG A 240 14.38 7.67 -59.58
CA ARG A 240 15.08 8.03 -60.83
C ARG A 240 14.57 9.38 -61.35
N ASN A 241 15.50 10.18 -61.88
CA ASN A 241 15.22 11.50 -62.46
C ASN A 241 14.61 12.52 -61.49
N SER A 242 14.73 12.32 -60.17
CA SER A 242 14.27 13.28 -59.16
C SER A 242 15.32 14.36 -58.80
N GLY A 243 16.56 14.19 -59.25
CA GLY A 243 17.68 15.06 -58.89
C GLY A 243 18.15 14.92 -57.44
N ARG A 244 17.65 13.93 -56.70
CA ARG A 244 18.05 13.63 -55.32
C ARG A 244 18.56 12.18 -55.22
N GLU A 245 19.67 12.01 -54.52
CA GLU A 245 20.16 10.68 -54.15
C GLU A 245 19.37 10.17 -52.96
N GLY A 246 18.91 8.92 -53.03
CA GLY A 246 18.34 8.25 -51.86
C GLY A 246 19.44 7.98 -50.83
N GLY A 247 19.05 7.82 -49.58
CA GLY A 247 20.02 7.63 -48.51
C GLY A 247 19.43 7.72 -47.12
N ARG A 248 20.29 7.62 -46.11
CA ARG A 248 19.87 7.69 -44.71
C ARG A 248 19.58 9.14 -44.32
N PHE A 249 18.31 9.42 -44.04
CA PHE A 249 17.84 10.74 -43.62
C PHE A 249 17.99 10.94 -42.11
N PHE A 250 17.68 9.91 -41.33
CA PHE A 250 17.77 9.91 -39.87
C PHE A 250 18.45 8.62 -39.40
N GLY A 251 19.44 8.76 -38.52
CA GLY A 251 20.16 7.61 -37.96
C GLY A 251 19.41 6.87 -36.85
N PRO A 252 19.90 5.68 -36.43
CA PRO A 252 19.28 4.93 -35.36
C PRO A 252 19.41 5.74 -34.08
N ARG A 253 18.28 6.26 -33.63
CA ARG A 253 18.15 6.99 -32.37
C ARG A 253 16.75 6.77 -31.83
N LEU A 254 16.61 6.89 -30.51
CA LEU A 254 15.31 6.98 -29.85
C LEU A 254 14.66 8.32 -30.24
N ILE A 255 13.39 8.28 -30.61
CA ILE A 255 12.61 9.46 -30.97
C ILE A 255 11.67 9.73 -29.81
N GLU A 256 11.76 10.92 -29.23
CA GLU A 256 10.91 11.40 -28.13
C GLU A 256 9.57 11.88 -28.69
N LYS A 257 8.48 11.63 -27.97
CA LYS A 257 7.16 12.14 -28.33
C LYS A 257 7.12 13.67 -28.11
N PRO A 258 6.43 14.43 -28.98
CA PRO A 258 6.35 15.89 -28.84
C PRO A 258 5.59 16.32 -27.57
N ASP A 259 4.71 15.47 -27.05
CA ASP A 259 3.88 15.75 -25.87
C ASP A 259 4.57 15.39 -24.54
N SER A 260 5.80 14.87 -24.56
CA SER A 260 6.49 14.53 -23.32
C SER A 260 7.00 15.80 -22.63
N ASP A 261 6.57 16.03 -21.38
CA ASP A 261 7.05 17.14 -20.56
C ASP A 261 8.58 17.08 -20.41
N PRO A 262 9.32 18.14 -20.74
CA PRO A 262 10.77 18.18 -20.58
C PRO A 262 11.24 18.04 -19.12
N MET A 263 10.32 18.20 -18.16
CA MET A 263 10.59 18.12 -16.73
C MET A 263 10.30 16.75 -16.12
N GLN A 264 9.70 15.82 -16.88
CA GLN A 264 9.51 14.47 -16.38
C GLN A 264 10.86 13.74 -16.28
N PRO A 265 11.06 12.88 -15.26
CA PRO A 265 12.34 12.21 -15.02
C PRO A 265 12.71 11.22 -16.13
N GLN A 266 11.75 10.80 -16.97
CA GLN A 266 11.99 9.95 -18.14
C GLN A 266 11.17 10.47 -19.33
N PRO A 267 11.80 10.77 -20.48
CA PRO A 267 11.08 11.14 -21.69
C PRO A 267 10.35 9.91 -22.28
N GLU A 268 9.17 10.14 -22.84
CA GLU A 268 8.40 9.09 -23.50
C GLU A 268 8.87 8.93 -24.94
N TYR A 269 9.24 7.71 -25.32
CA TYR A 269 9.73 7.39 -26.66
C TYR A 269 8.63 6.78 -27.54
N TYR A 270 8.73 6.98 -28.85
CA TYR A 270 7.84 6.32 -29.81
C TYR A 270 8.01 4.80 -29.77
N GLY A 271 6.88 4.09 -29.65
CA GLY A 271 6.80 2.63 -29.70
C GLY A 271 6.07 2.12 -30.94
N PRO A 272 6.03 0.80 -31.14
CA PRO A 272 5.28 0.18 -32.24
C PRO A 272 3.77 0.45 -32.16
N ALA A 273 3.26 0.77 -30.97
CA ALA A 273 1.85 1.12 -30.76
C ALA A 273 1.47 2.48 -31.37
N ASP A 274 2.43 3.40 -31.54
CA ASP A 274 2.17 4.75 -32.04
C ASP A 274 2.16 4.83 -33.59
N PHE A 275 2.58 3.75 -34.26
CA PHE A 275 2.74 3.70 -35.72
C PHE A 275 1.49 3.17 -36.45
N ALA A 276 0.33 3.77 -36.19
CA ALA A 276 -0.89 3.52 -36.96
C ALA A 276 -0.83 4.16 -38.35
N ILE A 277 -1.57 3.62 -39.33
CA ILE A 277 -1.59 4.22 -40.67
C ILE A 277 -2.40 5.51 -40.61
N GLY A 278 -1.81 6.57 -41.12
CA GLY A 278 -2.29 7.95 -40.99
C GLY A 278 -1.73 8.68 -39.77
N SER A 279 -1.04 8.01 -38.84
CA SER A 279 -0.43 8.68 -37.68
C SER A 279 0.75 9.56 -38.09
N THR A 280 1.00 10.62 -37.31
CA THR A 280 2.10 11.56 -37.53
C THR A 280 3.22 11.31 -36.53
N VAL A 281 4.41 11.01 -37.04
CA VAL A 281 5.64 10.82 -36.26
C VAL A 281 6.50 12.05 -36.42
N VAL A 282 6.86 12.69 -35.30
CA VAL A 282 7.72 13.88 -35.31
C VAL A 282 9.15 13.45 -35.04
N ALA A 283 10.04 13.62 -36.01
CA ALA A 283 11.45 13.26 -35.88
C ALA A 283 12.33 14.43 -36.34
N ALA A 284 13.23 14.90 -35.47
CA ALA A 284 14.13 16.04 -35.73
C ALA A 284 13.42 17.29 -36.29
N GLY A 285 12.22 17.60 -35.77
CA GLY A 285 11.41 18.74 -36.22
C GLY A 285 10.68 18.53 -37.56
N CYS A 286 10.79 17.34 -38.17
CA CYS A 286 10.06 16.97 -39.37
C CYS A 286 8.84 16.09 -39.03
N HIS A 287 7.70 16.36 -39.65
CA HIS A 287 6.46 15.60 -39.47
C HIS A 287 6.33 14.53 -40.56
N PHE A 288 6.40 13.26 -40.19
CA PHE A 288 6.23 12.14 -41.11
C PHE A 288 4.86 11.50 -40.91
N ILE A 289 4.12 11.30 -41.99
CA ILE A 289 2.84 10.59 -41.95
C ILE A 289 3.08 9.14 -42.37
N VAL A 290 2.61 8.20 -41.56
CA VAL A 290 2.65 6.77 -41.90
C VAL A 290 1.62 6.48 -42.98
N VAL A 291 2.07 5.98 -44.12
CA VAL A 291 1.23 5.69 -45.29
C VAL A 291 0.99 4.19 -45.43
N GLY A 292 1.93 3.36 -44.97
CA GLY A 292 1.82 1.91 -45.05
C GLY A 292 2.79 1.19 -44.13
N ALA A 293 2.63 -0.12 -44.03
CA ALA A 293 3.46 -1.00 -43.23
C ALA A 293 3.83 -2.26 -44.02
N ASP A 294 4.93 -2.93 -43.65
CA ASP A 294 5.28 -4.23 -44.19
C ASP A 294 4.40 -5.35 -43.61
N LEU A 295 4.22 -6.45 -44.35
CA LEU A 295 3.45 -7.63 -43.91
C LEU A 295 3.96 -8.19 -42.57
N TYR A 296 5.28 -8.13 -42.35
CA TYR A 296 5.89 -8.58 -41.11
C TYR A 296 5.42 -7.78 -39.89
N VAL A 297 5.15 -6.48 -40.06
CA VAL A 297 4.62 -5.62 -38.99
C VAL A 297 3.26 -6.11 -38.56
N TYR A 298 2.36 -6.34 -39.52
CA TYR A 298 1.03 -6.87 -39.22
C TYR A 298 1.11 -8.21 -38.49
N LYS A 299 1.97 -9.12 -38.96
CA LYS A 299 2.20 -10.41 -38.30
C LYS A 299 2.67 -10.22 -36.84
N TYR A 300 3.66 -9.37 -36.62
CA TYR A 300 4.21 -9.08 -35.29
C TYR A 300 3.16 -8.54 -34.32
N VAL A 301 2.36 -7.56 -34.76
CA VAL A 301 1.28 -6.98 -33.94
C VAL A 301 0.16 -8.02 -33.71
N SER A 302 -0.16 -8.84 -34.72
CA SER A 302 -1.19 -9.89 -34.62
C SER A 302 -0.81 -11.04 -33.69
N GLU A 303 0.48 -11.31 -33.49
CA GLU A 303 0.98 -12.31 -32.53
C GLU A 303 0.91 -11.80 -31.09
N ARG A 304 0.93 -10.48 -30.90
CA ARG A 304 0.96 -9.80 -29.59
C ARG A 304 -0.26 -8.92 -29.35
N LYS A 305 -1.45 -9.42 -29.67
CA LYS A 305 -2.70 -8.64 -29.59
C LYS A 305 -2.99 -8.03 -28.20
N GLY A 306 -2.46 -8.61 -27.13
CA GLY A 306 -2.63 -8.11 -25.76
C GLY A 306 -1.83 -6.84 -25.45
N ASP A 307 -0.77 -6.54 -26.22
CA ASP A 307 0.11 -5.40 -25.98
C ASP A 307 -0.32 -4.15 -26.77
N PHE A 308 -1.25 -4.30 -27.72
CA PHE A 308 -1.63 -3.27 -28.68
C PHE A 308 -3.13 -2.96 -28.63
N GLN A 309 -3.49 -1.73 -28.99
CA GLN A 309 -4.89 -1.34 -29.16
C GLN A 309 -5.51 -2.06 -30.35
N GLU A 310 -6.77 -2.47 -30.24
CA GLU A 310 -7.50 -3.17 -31.30
C GLU A 310 -7.63 -2.30 -32.57
N GLU A 311 -7.83 -0.99 -32.39
CA GLU A 311 -7.92 -0.01 -33.49
C GLU A 311 -6.67 -0.02 -34.40
N LEU A 312 -5.48 -0.18 -33.81
CA LEU A 312 -4.23 -0.26 -34.55
C LEU A 312 -4.18 -1.51 -35.44
N ILE A 313 -4.65 -2.64 -34.91
CA ILE A 313 -4.65 -3.94 -35.61
C ILE A 313 -5.62 -3.88 -36.78
N GLU A 314 -6.81 -3.33 -36.57
CA GLU A 314 -7.83 -3.16 -37.61
C GLU A 314 -7.34 -2.22 -38.71
N ASN A 315 -6.75 -1.08 -38.34
CA ASN A 315 -6.18 -0.12 -39.29
C ASN A 315 -5.10 -0.77 -40.18
N LEU A 316 -4.18 -1.53 -39.59
CA LEU A 316 -3.18 -2.29 -40.34
C LEU A 316 -3.83 -3.36 -41.22
N ALA A 317 -4.83 -4.09 -40.71
CA ALA A 317 -5.54 -5.12 -41.47
C ALA A 317 -6.24 -4.54 -42.71
N ASP A 318 -6.91 -3.41 -42.57
CA ASP A 318 -7.64 -2.74 -43.65
C ASP A 318 -6.71 -2.24 -44.75
N TYR A 319 -5.54 -1.71 -44.38
CA TYR A 319 -4.52 -1.37 -45.35
C TYR A 319 -3.98 -2.60 -46.09
N MET A 320 -3.69 -3.69 -45.37
CA MET A 320 -3.21 -4.93 -45.97
C MET A 320 -4.24 -5.57 -46.90
N ARG A 321 -5.54 -5.45 -46.59
CA ARG A 321 -6.66 -5.83 -47.48
C ARG A 321 -6.73 -4.95 -48.71
N LYS A 322 -6.52 -3.64 -48.57
CA LYS A 322 -6.53 -2.67 -49.68
C LYS A 322 -5.37 -2.91 -50.65
N GLU A 323 -4.18 -3.24 -50.15
CA GLU A 323 -3.01 -3.61 -50.96
C GLU A 323 -3.11 -5.03 -51.55
N GLY A 324 -4.12 -5.82 -51.18
CA GLY A 324 -4.34 -7.18 -51.68
C GLY A 324 -3.34 -8.22 -51.14
N LEU A 325 -2.64 -7.90 -50.05
CA LEU A 325 -1.60 -8.75 -49.43
C LEU A 325 -2.20 -9.80 -48.48
N LEU A 326 -3.38 -9.54 -47.94
CA LEU A 326 -4.20 -10.52 -47.23
C LEU A 326 -5.24 -11.09 -48.18
N ARG A 327 -5.35 -12.42 -48.25
CA ARG A 327 -6.50 -13.06 -48.89
C ARG A 327 -7.75 -12.59 -48.13
N ARG A 328 -8.80 -12.18 -48.85
CA ARG A 328 -10.14 -12.15 -48.25
C ARG A 328 -10.37 -13.59 -47.80
N ASP A 329 -10.57 -13.81 -46.50
CA ASP A 329 -11.05 -15.10 -46.04
C ASP A 329 -12.32 -15.39 -46.84
N SER A 330 -12.21 -16.37 -47.73
CA SER A 330 -13.28 -16.81 -48.60
C SER A 330 -14.44 -17.31 -47.73
N GLU A 331 -15.64 -17.05 -48.21
CA GLU A 331 -16.92 -17.66 -47.84
C GLU A 331 -16.86 -19.15 -47.49
#